data_AF-A0A661NPF9-F1
#
_entry.id   AF-A0A661NPF9-F1
#
_cell.length_a   1.000
_cell.length_b   1.000
_cell.length_c   1.000
_cell.angle_alpha   90.00
_cell.angle_beta   90.00
_cell.angle_gamma   90.00
#
_symmetry.space_group_name_H-M   'P 1'
#
loop_
_entity.id
_entity.type
_entity.pdbx_description
1 polymer ?
#
loop_
_entity_poly.entity_id
_entity_poly.type
_entity_poly.pdbx_seq_one_letter_code
_entity_poly.pdbx_strand_id
1 'polypeptide(L)'
;MDHNQDSTLLAAAIRRRRKSMGLTQMELADLADCGVAFIYALEQGKPTVRMDKVLAVLRVLGLTLMVSEGEAPLSVMPRLSGAAPQDDDGDDDGDDDGDDD
;
A
#
# COMPACT_ATOMS: atom_id res chain seq x y z
N MET A 1 16.58 8.88 14.64
CA MET A 1 16.27 7.83 13.66
C MET A 1 15.01 8.28 12.94
N ASP A 2 15.07 8.44 11.62
CA ASP A 2 14.01 9.03 10.81
C ASP A 2 12.99 7.95 10.44
N HIS A 3 12.04 7.68 11.33
CA HIS A 3 10.99 6.66 11.17
C HIS A 3 10.08 6.90 9.94
N ASN A 4 10.18 8.09 9.34
CA ASN A 4 9.39 8.54 8.20
C ASN A 4 9.85 7.90 6.87
N GLN A 5 11.12 7.48 6.77
CA GLN A 5 11.64 6.84 5.57
C GLN A 5 11.10 5.40 5.42
N ASP A 6 11.01 4.67 6.54
CA ASP A 6 10.57 3.28 6.57
C ASP A 6 9.08 3.14 6.23
N SER A 7 8.22 4.01 6.78
CA SER A 7 6.79 4.02 6.46
C SER A 7 6.54 4.29 4.98
N THR A 8 7.35 5.15 4.36
CA THR A 8 7.28 5.47 2.92
C THR A 8 7.64 4.25 2.06
N LEU A 9 8.62 3.44 2.46
CA LEU A 9 9.01 2.22 1.73
C LEU A 9 7.89 1.17 1.73
N LEU A 10 7.28 0.92 2.90
CA LEU A 10 6.15 -0.01 3.00
C LEU A 10 4.96 0.48 2.16
N ALA A 11 4.63 1.77 2.28
CA ALA A 11 3.52 2.39 1.55
C ALA A 11 3.66 2.23 0.03
N ALA A 12 4.85 2.50 -0.51
CA ALA A 12 5.13 2.35 -1.93
C ALA A 12 4.99 0.88 -2.40
N ALA A 13 5.41 -0.09 -1.58
CA ALA A 13 5.27 -1.51 -1.89
C ALA A 13 3.79 -1.95 -1.92
N ILE A 14 3.00 -1.49 -0.96
CA ILE A 14 1.56 -1.76 -0.85
C ILE A 14 0.82 -1.15 -2.04
N ARG A 15 0.99 0.15 -2.30
CA ARG A 15 0.35 0.86 -3.42
C ARG A 15 0.65 0.21 -4.76
N ARG A 16 1.91 -0.15 -4.99
CA ARG A 16 2.32 -0.83 -6.22
C ARG A 16 1.66 -2.19 -6.37
N ARG A 17 1.62 -2.98 -5.30
CA ARG A 17 1.00 -4.31 -5.34
C ARG A 17 -0.50 -4.19 -5.60
N ARG A 18 -1.18 -3.25 -4.95
CA ARG A 18 -2.60 -2.95 -5.20
C ARG A 18 -2.83 -2.60 -6.68
N LYS A 19 -2.08 -1.62 -7.22
CA LYS A 19 -2.16 -1.23 -8.65
C LYS A 19 -1.92 -2.43 -9.58
N SER A 20 -0.93 -3.29 -9.28
CA SER A 20 -0.65 -4.49 -10.10
C SER A 20 -1.78 -5.54 -10.10
N MET A 21 -2.69 -5.47 -9.12
CA MET A 21 -3.87 -6.33 -9.02
C MET A 21 -5.12 -5.66 -9.62
N GLY A 22 -5.02 -4.42 -10.10
CA GLY A 22 -6.14 -3.66 -10.66
C GLY A 22 -7.18 -3.23 -9.63
N LEU A 23 -6.82 -3.19 -8.34
CA LEU A 23 -7.75 -2.83 -7.26
C LEU A 23 -7.76 -1.32 -7.01
N THR A 24 -8.93 -0.73 -6.80
CA THR A 24 -9.09 0.62 -6.24
C THR A 24 -8.75 0.63 -4.74
N GLN A 25 -8.60 1.82 -4.15
CA GLN A 25 -8.40 1.93 -2.70
C GLN A 25 -9.64 1.46 -1.92
N MET A 26 -10.84 1.74 -2.45
CA MET A 26 -12.11 1.31 -1.86
C MET A 26 -12.24 -0.21 -1.89
N GLU A 27 -11.98 -0.86 -3.03
CA GLU A 27 -12.02 -2.32 -3.14
C GLU A 27 -11.02 -2.99 -2.20
N LEU A 28 -9.80 -2.46 -2.08
CA LEU A 28 -8.83 -2.97 -1.11
C LEU A 28 -9.32 -2.79 0.32
N ALA A 29 -9.96 -1.66 0.63
CA ALA A 29 -10.48 -1.38 1.96
C ALA A 29 -11.56 -2.41 2.36
N ASP A 30 -12.50 -2.66 1.45
CA ASP A 30 -13.58 -3.64 1.63
C ASP A 30 -13.04 -5.07 1.80
N LEU A 31 -12.14 -5.49 0.91
CA LEU A 31 -11.52 -6.81 0.98
C LEU A 31 -10.70 -7.01 2.27
N ALA A 32 -10.09 -5.95 2.80
CA ALA A 32 -9.28 -5.97 4.02
C ALA A 32 -10.10 -5.70 5.29
N ASP A 33 -11.43 -5.53 5.17
CA ASP A 33 -12.33 -5.17 6.27
C ASP A 33 -11.82 -3.93 7.04
N CYS A 34 -11.56 -2.84 6.32
CA CYS A 34 -11.11 -1.57 6.90
C CYS A 34 -11.70 -0.38 6.15
N GLY A 35 -11.60 0.83 6.73
CA GLY A 35 -12.10 2.03 6.05
C GLY A 35 -11.15 2.52 4.97
N VAL A 36 -11.67 3.10 3.88
CA VAL A 36 -10.85 3.67 2.79
C VAL A 36 -9.84 4.72 3.28
N ALA A 37 -10.20 5.50 4.29
CA ALA A 37 -9.29 6.46 4.93
C ALA A 37 -8.05 5.80 5.57
N PHE A 38 -8.16 4.53 5.99
CA PHE A 38 -7.02 3.74 6.45
C PHE A 38 -6.09 3.38 5.28
N ILE A 39 -6.64 2.92 4.15
CA ILE A 39 -5.85 2.61 2.94
C ILE A 39 -5.15 3.86 2.43
N TYR A 40 -5.86 4.99 2.33
CA TYR A 40 -5.27 6.27 1.94
C TYR A 40 -4.10 6.64 2.86
N ALA A 41 -4.30 6.62 4.19
CA ALA A 41 -3.25 6.95 5.15
C ALA A 41 -2.05 5.99 5.07
N LEU A 42 -2.29 4.70 4.86
CA LEU A 42 -1.27 3.67 4.72
C LEU A 42 -0.43 3.89 3.45
N GLU A 43 -1.07 4.14 2.31
CA GLU A 43 -0.39 4.40 1.03
C GLU A 43 0.32 5.75 0.96
N GLN A 44 -0.04 6.70 1.83
CA GLN A 44 0.68 7.97 2.03
C GLN A 44 1.88 7.84 2.97
N GLY A 45 2.14 6.65 3.53
CA GLY A 45 3.28 6.43 4.41
C GLY A 45 3.11 7.05 5.80
N LYS A 46 1.87 7.15 6.30
CA LYS A 46 1.60 7.65 7.65
C LYS A 46 2.50 6.93 8.67
N PRO A 47 3.26 7.65 9.51
CA PRO A 47 4.23 7.05 10.43
C PRO A 47 3.62 6.07 11.44
N THR A 48 2.33 6.24 11.74
CA THR A 48 1.59 5.40 12.67
C THR A 48 0.32 4.87 12.03
N VAL A 49 0.23 3.54 12.02
CA VAL A 49 -0.92 2.79 11.53
C VAL A 49 -1.18 1.59 12.44
N ARG A 50 -2.41 1.07 12.40
CA ARG A 50 -2.80 -0.12 13.14
C ARG A 50 -2.22 -1.38 12.49
N MET A 51 -1.35 -2.09 13.20
CA MET A 51 -0.66 -3.29 12.68
C MET A 51 -1.62 -4.40 12.28
N ASP A 52 -2.71 -4.62 13.03
CA ASP A 52 -3.73 -5.62 12.68
C ASP A 52 -4.36 -5.36 11.32
N LYS A 53 -4.58 -4.09 10.97
CA LYS A 53 -5.12 -3.68 9.67
C LYS A 53 -4.07 -3.75 8.57
N VAL A 54 -2.80 -3.45 8.86
CA VAL A 54 -1.69 -3.70 7.93
C VAL A 54 -1.63 -5.18 7.55
N LEU A 55 -1.68 -6.09 8.52
CA LEU A 55 -1.65 -7.52 8.26
C LEU A 55 -2.85 -8.00 7.43
N ALA A 56 -4.05 -7.43 7.63
CA ALA A 56 -5.22 -7.70 6.81
C ALA A 56 -5.00 -7.27 5.35
N VAL A 57 -4.49 -6.06 5.13
CA VAL A 57 -4.14 -5.56 3.79
C VAL A 57 -3.08 -6.43 3.12
N LEU A 58 -2.01 -6.81 3.81
CA LEU A 58 -0.97 -7.68 3.25
C LEU A 58 -1.56 -9.03 2.82
N ARG A 59 -2.51 -9.59 3.58
CA ARG A 59 -3.19 -10.84 3.23
C ARG A 59 -3.97 -10.72 1.91
N VAL A 60 -4.75 -9.65 1.74
CA VAL A 60 -5.51 -9.40 0.51
C VAL A 60 -4.57 -9.27 -0.70
N LEU A 61 -3.46 -8.57 -0.51
CA LEU A 61 -2.47 -8.33 -1.57
C LEU A 61 -1.56 -9.54 -1.87
N GLY A 62 -1.70 -10.63 -1.12
CA GLY A 62 -0.81 -11.81 -1.21
C GLY A 62 0.64 -11.49 -0.81
N LEU A 63 0.83 -10.51 0.07
CA LEU A 63 2.12 -10.11 0.64
C LEU A 63 2.34 -10.79 2.00
N THR A 64 3.59 -10.90 2.41
CA THR A 64 3.97 -11.50 3.69
C THR A 64 4.94 -10.60 4.43
N LEU A 65 4.70 -10.38 5.72
CA LEU A 65 5.65 -9.72 6.62
C LEU A 65 6.61 -10.78 7.19
N MET A 66 7.91 -10.54 7.04
CA MET A 66 8.96 -11.41 7.55
C MET A 66 9.86 -10.63 8.49
N VAL A 67 10.29 -11.26 9.59
CA VAL A 67 11.26 -10.71 10.53
C VAL A 67 12.52 -11.57 10.43
N SER A 68 13.67 -10.93 10.21
CA SER A 68 14.98 -11.57 10.14
C SER A 68 16.03 -10.67 10.81
N GLU A 69 17.20 -11.24 11.10
CA GLU A 69 18.38 -10.43 11.47
C GLU A 69 18.76 -9.51 10.31
N GLY A 70 19.18 -8.27 10.61
CA GLY A 70 19.52 -7.27 9.60
C GLY A 70 20.09 -5.98 10.21
N GLU A 71 20.64 -5.13 9.34
CA GLU A 71 21.27 -3.85 9.73
C GLU A 71 20.31 -2.66 9.66
N ALA A 72 19.11 -2.83 9.07
CA ALA A 72 18.10 -1.79 8.89
C ALA A 72 16.76 -2.19 9.54
N PRO A 73 15.99 -1.21 10.05
CA PRO A 73 14.71 -1.47 10.74
C PRO A 73 13.60 -1.97 9.81
N LEU A 74 13.67 -1.65 8.51
CA LEU A 74 12.76 -2.17 7.49
C LEU A 74 13.50 -2.31 6.16
N SER A 75 13.23 -3.40 5.44
CA SER A 75 13.70 -3.60 4.07
C SER A 75 12.57 -4.12 3.21
N VAL A 76 12.43 -3.56 2.01
CA VAL A 76 11.48 -4.00 0.99
C VAL A 76 12.27 -4.62 -0.15
N MET A 77 11.92 -5.84 -0.56
CA MET A 77 12.65 -6.51 -1.64
C MET A 77 12.60 -5.70 -2.95
N PRO A 78 13.68 -5.64 -3.74
CA PRO A 78 13.76 -4.84 -4.96
C PRO A 78 12.62 -5.08 -5.96
N ARG A 79 12.09 -6.31 -6.04
CA ARG A 79 10.93 -6.66 -6.87
C ARG A 79 9.61 -5.98 -6.46
N LEU A 80 9.51 -5.51 -5.22
CA LEU A 80 8.40 -4.70 -4.68
C LEU A 80 8.75 -3.20 -4.66
N SER A 81 10.04 -2.85 -4.70
CA SER A 81 10.58 -1.48 -4.81
C SER A 81 10.72 -0.98 -6.27
N GLY A 82 10.59 -1.90 -7.23
CA GLY A 82 10.84 -1.91 -8.67
C GLY A 82 11.48 -0.73 -9.40
N ALA A 83 12.41 -1.07 -10.30
CA ALA A 83 12.48 -0.48 -11.63
C ALA A 83 11.23 -0.86 -12.44
N ALA A 84 10.69 0.10 -13.20
CA ALA A 84 9.33 0.17 -13.73
C ALA A 84 9.00 -0.79 -14.92
N PRO A 85 7.71 -0.98 -15.24
CA PRO A 85 7.17 -0.67 -16.56
C PRO A 85 6.74 0.80 -16.55
N GLN A 86 7.43 1.61 -17.36
CA GLN A 86 6.91 2.89 -17.84
C GLN A 86 5.68 2.55 -18.67
N ASP A 87 4.54 3.17 -18.34
CA ASP A 87 3.33 3.41 -19.13
C ASP A 87 2.22 3.71 -18.11
N ASP A 88 2.24 4.91 -17.52
CA ASP A 88 1.10 5.48 -16.78
C ASP A 88 0.88 6.90 -17.33
N ASP A 89 0.68 6.96 -18.65
CA ASP A 89 -0.06 8.06 -19.30
C ASP A 89 -1.53 7.87 -18.91
N GLY A 90 -1.90 8.34 -17.73
CA GLY A 90 -3.28 8.19 -17.25
C GLY A 90 -3.48 8.39 -15.75
N ASP A 91 -2.86 9.42 -15.14
CA ASP A 91 -3.46 10.04 -13.95
C ASP A 91 -4.73 10.79 -14.41
N ASP A 92 -5.75 10.01 -14.76
CA ASP A 92 -7.15 10.36 -14.63
C ASP A 92 -7.63 9.52 -13.43
N ASP A 93 -7.14 9.85 -12.23
CA ASP A 93 -7.85 9.59 -10.97
C ASP A 93 -9.11 10.49 -11.00
N GLY A 94 -9.99 10.22 -11.98
CA GLY A 94 -11.39 10.52 -11.88
C GLY A 94 -11.94 9.60 -10.80
N ASP A 95 -11.75 9.99 -9.54
CA ASP A 95 -12.72 9.73 -8.49
C ASP A 95 -14.03 10.41 -8.94
N ASP A 96 -14.68 9.86 -9.97
CA ASP A 96 -16.06 10.13 -10.31
C ASP A 96 -16.87 9.42 -9.23
N ASP A 97 -17.05 10.14 -8.12
CA ASP A 97 -18.11 9.94 -7.14
C ASP A 97 -19.47 10.17 -7.83
N GLY A 98 -19.76 9.37 -8.85
CA GLY A 98 -21.07 9.22 -9.44
C GLY A 98 -21.95 8.47 -8.45
N ASP A 99 -22.47 9.20 -7.46
CA ASP A 99 -23.68 8.82 -6.74
C ASP A 99 -24.82 8.71 -7.78
N ASP A 100 -25.05 7.52 -8.33
CA ASP A 100 -26.26 7.14 -9.04
C ASP A 100 -27.38 6.86 -7.99
N ASP A 101 -28.41 7.72 -8.03
CA ASP A 101 -29.75 7.73 -7.39
C ASP A 101 -29.91 7.73 -5.85
#